data_AF-A0A4R5XI20-F1
#
_entry.id   AF-A0A4R5XI20-F1
#
_cell.length_a   1.000
_cell.length_b   1.000
_cell.length_c   1.000
_cell.angle_alpha   90.00
_cell.angle_beta   90.00
_cell.angle_gamma   90.00
#
_symmetry.space_group_name_H-M   'P 1'
#
loop_
_entity.id
_entity.type
_entity.pdbx_description
1 polymer ?
#
loop_
_entity_poly.entity_id
_entity_poly.type
_entity_poly.pdbx_seq_one_letter_code
_entity_poly.pdbx_strand_id
1 'polypeptide(L)'
;MPSDESISITEQILPTEDQLYRKQSFISALDRIAEVDQQLQQLVKRFGSEGGSSGKTIEAMEEKANQQRTSQNIILNSAESTIDQAIKRFDEQVDAMKTQNMTIYYKNNLSSAF
;
A
#
# COMPACT_ATOMS: atom_id res chain seq x y z
N MET A 1 35.86 1.42 42.26
CA MET A 1 35.66 1.47 40.80
C MET A 1 34.68 2.60 40.55
N PRO A 2 35.03 3.67 39.81
CA PRO A 2 34.05 4.69 39.46
C PRO A 2 32.89 4.03 38.69
N SER A 3 31.65 4.39 39.02
CA SER A 3 30.48 3.95 38.24
C SER A 3 30.52 4.67 36.90
N ASP A 4 30.79 3.94 35.83
CA ASP A 4 30.66 4.48 34.48
C ASP A 4 29.17 4.73 34.23
N GLU A 5 28.78 6.00 34.13
CA GLU A 5 27.42 6.41 33.77
C GLU A 5 27.29 6.45 32.25
N SER A 6 26.06 6.34 31.75
CA SER A 6 25.80 6.43 30.31
C SER A 6 24.53 7.18 30.01
N ILE A 7 24.48 7.79 28.83
CA ILE A 7 23.28 8.38 28.25
C ILE A 7 23.11 7.84 26.83
N SER A 8 21.89 7.44 26.49
CA SER A 8 21.53 7.01 25.13
C SER A 8 20.72 8.08 24.44
N ILE A 9 21.08 8.40 23.20
CA ILE A 9 20.46 9.41 22.36
C ILE A 9 20.10 8.75 21.03
N THR A 10 18.87 9.01 20.55
CA THR A 10 18.45 8.69 19.19
C THR A 10 18.43 9.98 18.38
N GLU A 11 19.20 10.03 17.30
CA GLU A 11 19.28 11.21 16.43
C GLU A 11 18.79 10.86 15.02
N GLN A 12 18.04 11.78 14.41
CA GLN A 12 17.64 11.69 13.01
C GLN A 12 18.78 12.20 12.13
N ILE A 13 19.38 11.33 11.33
CA ILE A 13 20.55 11.62 10.48
C ILE A 13 20.18 12.09 9.07
N LEU A 14 18.93 11.89 8.65
CA LEU A 14 18.40 12.32 7.35
C LEU A 14 16.94 12.79 7.49
N PRO A 15 16.50 13.76 6.68
CA PRO A 15 15.12 14.27 6.73
C PRO A 15 14.08 13.21 6.37
N THR A 16 12.92 13.28 7.01
CA THR A 16 11.73 12.50 6.64
C THR A 16 11.23 12.93 5.26
N GLU A 17 10.87 11.96 4.42
CA GLU A 17 10.37 12.19 3.08
C GLU A 17 9.17 11.28 2.83
N ASP A 18 8.09 11.84 2.31
CA ASP A 18 6.89 11.09 1.96
C ASP A 18 7.10 10.24 0.69
N GLN A 19 7.01 8.92 0.81
CA GLN A 19 7.11 7.99 -0.32
C GLN A 19 5.76 7.64 -0.98
N LEU A 20 4.64 8.28 -0.59
CA LEU A 20 3.29 7.99 -1.12
C LEU A 20 3.17 8.19 -2.64
N TYR A 21 4.03 8.99 -3.27
CA TYR A 21 4.04 9.17 -4.73
C TYR A 21 4.22 7.83 -5.50
N ARG A 22 4.82 6.81 -4.86
CA ARG A 22 4.96 5.46 -5.43
C ARG A 22 3.63 4.71 -5.56
N LYS A 23 2.56 5.17 -4.90
CA LYS A 23 1.19 4.63 -5.06
C LYS A 23 0.66 4.86 -6.46
N GLN A 24 1.09 5.93 -7.14
CA GLN A 24 0.52 6.36 -8.42
C GLN A 24 0.67 5.31 -9.53
N SER A 25 1.79 4.58 -9.57
CA SER A 25 2.01 3.50 -10.53
C SER A 25 1.07 2.31 -10.32
N PHE A 26 0.69 2.04 -9.07
CA PHE A 26 -0.26 0.98 -8.75
C PHE A 26 -1.70 1.38 -9.04
N ILE A 27 -2.09 2.62 -8.71
CA ILE A 27 -3.41 3.17 -9.05
C ILE A 27 -3.62 3.11 -10.57
N SER A 28 -2.63 3.52 -11.36
CA SER A 28 -2.71 3.50 -12.82
C SER A 28 -2.96 2.08 -13.39
N ALA A 29 -2.42 1.04 -12.72
CA ALA A 29 -2.66 -0.35 -13.10
C ALA A 29 -4.07 -0.82 -12.73
N LEU A 30 -4.58 -0.42 -11.56
CA LEU A 30 -5.95 -0.71 -11.13
C LEU A 30 -6.98 -0.04 -12.05
N ASP A 31 -6.74 1.22 -12.43
CA ASP A 31 -7.59 1.97 -13.36
C ASP A 31 -7.69 1.27 -14.72
N ARG A 32 -6.56 0.75 -15.23
CA ARG A 32 -6.51 0.00 -16.49
C ARG A 32 -7.37 -1.28 -16.44
N ILE A 33 -7.35 -2.00 -15.31
CA ILE A 33 -8.16 -3.20 -15.13
C ILE A 33 -9.65 -2.84 -15.12
N ALA A 34 -10.02 -1.79 -14.38
CA ALA A 34 -11.40 -1.29 -14.34
C ALA A 34 -11.91 -0.86 -15.72
N GLU A 35 -11.06 -0.22 -16.52
CA GLU A 35 -11.39 0.17 -17.89
C GLU A 35 -11.68 -1.05 -18.79
N VAL A 36 -10.83 -2.08 -18.73
CA VAL A 36 -11.02 -3.33 -19.50
C VAL A 36 -12.32 -4.04 -19.11
N ASP A 37 -12.64 -4.09 -17.81
CA ASP A 37 -13.90 -4.68 -17.33
C ASP A 37 -15.12 -3.90 -17.83
N GLN A 38 -15.04 -2.57 -17.88
CA GLN A 38 -16.11 -1.74 -18.44
C GLN A 38 -16.31 -1.98 -19.94
N GLN A 39 -15.22 -2.16 -20.70
CA GLN A 39 -15.28 -2.50 -22.13
C GLN A 39 -15.93 -3.86 -22.35
N LEU A 40 -15.61 -4.87 -21.53
CA LEU A 40 -16.24 -6.19 -21.60
C LEU A 40 -17.77 -6.11 -21.40
N GLN A 41 -18.24 -5.32 -20.43
CA GLN A 41 -19.67 -5.12 -20.21
C GLN A 41 -20.38 -4.49 -21.41
N GLN A 42 -19.76 -3.48 -22.03
CA GLN A 42 -20.32 -2.86 -23.23
C GLN A 42 -20.43 -3.86 -24.38
N LEU A 43 -19.44 -4.75 -24.51
CA LEU A 43 -19.45 -5.80 -25.52
C LEU A 43 -20.60 -6.79 -25.31
N VAL A 44 -20.81 -7.25 -24.07
CA VAL A 44 -21.92 -8.15 -23.69
C VAL A 44 -23.27 -7.52 -24.01
N LYS A 45 -23.47 -6.24 -23.66
CA LYS A 45 -24.71 -5.50 -23.94
C LYS A 45 -24.97 -5.31 -25.43
N ARG A 46 -23.94 -5.02 -26.23
CA ARG A 46 -24.07 -4.93 -27.70
C ARG A 46 -24.41 -6.27 -28.32
N PHE A 47 -23.74 -7.34 -27.89
CA PHE A 47 -23.99 -8.68 -28.42
C PHE A 47 -25.44 -9.13 -28.18
N GLY A 48 -26.02 -8.78 -27.03
CA GLY A 48 -27.41 -9.08 -26.71
C GLY A 48 -28.46 -8.24 -27.47
N SER A 49 -28.08 -7.07 -27.99
CA SER A 49 -28.99 -6.17 -28.73
C SER A 49 -28.91 -6.34 -30.25
N GLU A 50 -27.81 -6.85 -30.79
CA GLU A 50 -27.58 -6.99 -32.24
C GLU A 50 -27.77 -8.42 -32.77
N GLY A 51 -27.70 -9.45 -31.92
CA GLY A 51 -27.76 -10.86 -32.35
C GLY A 51 -28.97 -11.60 -31.77
N GLY A 52 -29.80 -12.19 -32.64
CA GLY A 52 -30.94 -13.05 -32.30
C GLY A 52 -30.58 -14.39 -31.63
N SER A 53 -29.68 -14.38 -30.65
CA SER A 53 -29.39 -15.52 -29.79
C SER A 53 -30.52 -15.72 -28.77
N SER A 54 -30.72 -16.97 -28.31
CA SER A 54 -31.80 -17.27 -27.35
C SER A 54 -31.64 -16.40 -26.09
N GLY A 55 -32.69 -15.68 -25.68
CA GLY A 55 -32.61 -14.72 -24.57
C GLY A 55 -31.99 -15.28 -23.28
N LYS A 56 -32.13 -16.60 -23.04
CA LYS A 56 -31.49 -17.31 -21.92
C LYS A 56 -29.96 -17.30 -21.96
N THR A 57 -29.35 -17.32 -23.14
CA THR A 57 -27.88 -17.29 -23.30
C THR A 57 -27.34 -15.89 -22.99
N ILE A 58 -28.07 -14.84 -23.38
CA ILE A 58 -27.72 -13.44 -23.08
C ILE A 58 -27.87 -13.17 -21.58
N GLU A 59 -28.98 -13.58 -20.97
CA GLU A 59 -29.19 -13.46 -19.51
C GLU A 59 -28.07 -14.15 -18.72
N ALA A 60 -27.68 -15.37 -19.11
CA ALA A 60 -26.59 -16.08 -18.44
C ALA A 60 -25.22 -15.37 -18.61
N MET A 61 -24.97 -14.74 -19.76
CA MET A 61 -23.76 -13.95 -19.98
C MET A 61 -23.75 -12.66 -19.14
N GLU A 62 -24.89 -11.96 -19.05
CA GLU A 62 -25.03 -10.77 -18.20
C GLU A 62 -24.87 -11.11 -16.72
N GLU A 63 -25.49 -12.20 -16.26
CA GLU A 63 -25.37 -12.66 -14.88
C GLU A 63 -23.92 -12.99 -14.53
N LYS A 64 -23.23 -13.75 -15.39
CA LYS A 64 -21.83 -14.11 -15.18
C LYS A 64 -20.91 -12.89 -15.22
N ALA A 65 -21.15 -11.95 -16.14
CA ALA A 65 -20.40 -10.69 -16.20
C ALA A 65 -20.58 -9.84 -14.93
N ASN A 66 -21.79 -9.80 -14.37
CA ASN A 66 -22.07 -9.09 -13.11
C ASN A 66 -21.40 -9.77 -11.90
N GLN A 67 -21.43 -11.11 -11.84
CA GLN A 67 -20.71 -11.86 -10.80
C GLN A 67 -19.19 -11.63 -10.90
N GLN A 68 -18.65 -11.66 -12.12
CA GLN A 68 -17.24 -11.44 -12.38
C GLN A 68 -16.81 -10.03 -11.96
N ARG A 69 -17.59 -9.00 -12.32
CA ARG A 69 -17.37 -7.61 -11.88
C ARG A 69 -17.37 -7.46 -10.37
N THR A 70 -18.32 -8.12 -9.69
CA THR A 70 -18.41 -8.05 -8.22
C THR A 70 -17.17 -8.64 -7.58
N SER A 71 -16.74 -9.81 -8.06
CA SER A 71 -15.49 -10.46 -7.62
C SER A 71 -14.26 -9.58 -7.91
N GLN A 72 -14.17 -9.02 -9.11
CA GLN A 72 -13.08 -8.13 -9.52
C GLN A 72 -13.00 -6.88 -8.67
N ASN A 73 -14.13 -6.21 -8.39
CA ASN A 73 -14.15 -5.05 -7.49
C ASN A 73 -13.64 -5.40 -6.09
N ILE A 74 -14.00 -6.56 -5.56
CA ILE A 74 -13.49 -7.02 -4.26
C ILE A 74 -11.97 -7.21 -4.32
N ILE A 75 -11.46 -7.82 -5.39
CA ILE A 75 -10.03 -8.04 -5.60
C ILE A 75 -9.29 -6.70 -5.75
N LEU A 76 -9.83 -5.76 -6.53
CA LEU A 76 -9.24 -4.43 -6.76
C LEU A 76 -9.17 -3.63 -5.45
N ASN A 77 -10.25 -3.59 -4.67
CA ASN A 77 -10.28 -2.90 -3.38
C ASN A 77 -9.31 -3.54 -2.37
N SER A 78 -9.22 -4.88 -2.37
CA SER A 78 -8.26 -5.61 -1.53
C SER A 78 -6.81 -5.32 -1.93
N ALA A 79 -6.54 -5.25 -3.24
CA ALA A 79 -5.24 -4.91 -3.78
C ALA A 79 -4.84 -3.48 -3.40
N GLU A 80 -5.75 -2.51 -3.54
CA GLU A 80 -5.49 -1.12 -3.14
C GLU A 80 -5.13 -1.02 -1.65
N SER A 81 -5.91 -1.66 -0.77
CA SER A 81 -5.61 -1.69 0.67
C SER A 81 -4.25 -2.34 0.98
N THR A 82 -3.90 -3.40 0.25
CA THR A 82 -2.61 -4.09 0.39
C THR A 82 -1.45 -3.19 -0.03
N ILE A 83 -1.61 -2.47 -1.15
CA ILE A 83 -0.63 -1.50 -1.64
C ILE A 83 -0.42 -0.38 -0.62
N ASP A 84 -1.50 0.15 -0.05
CA ASP A 84 -1.44 1.20 0.98
C ASP A 84 -0.67 0.75 2.21
N GLN A 85 -0.94 -0.46 2.70
CA GLN A 85 -0.20 -1.04 3.82
C GLN A 85 1.28 -1.27 3.49
N ALA A 86 1.58 -1.73 2.28
CA ALA A 86 2.95 -1.98 1.86
C ALA A 86 3.76 -0.66 1.77
N ILE A 87 3.18 0.39 1.19
CA ILE A 87 3.82 1.70 1.09
C ILE A 87 4.03 2.30 2.48
N LYS A 88 3.03 2.23 3.36
CA LYS A 88 3.17 2.73 4.73
C LYS A 88 4.29 2.01 5.49
N ARG A 89 4.38 0.68 5.38
CA ARG A 89 5.47 -0.09 6.00
C ARG A 89 6.83 0.24 5.41
N PHE A 90 6.88 0.51 4.12
CA PHE A 90 8.12 0.94 3.46
C PHE A 90 8.56 2.31 3.97
N ASP A 91 7.63 3.26 4.09
CA ASP A 91 7.86 4.60 4.64
C ASP A 91 8.40 4.53 6.07
N GLU A 92 7.75 3.75 6.93
CA GLU A 92 8.18 3.48 8.32
C GLU A 92 9.59 2.86 8.38
N GLN A 93 9.91 1.93 7.48
CA GLN A 93 11.24 1.30 7.42
C GLN A 93 12.32 2.29 6.95
N VAL A 94 12.02 3.08 5.92
CA VAL A 94 12.93 4.10 5.40
C VAL A 94 13.21 5.12 6.50
N ASP A 95 12.19 5.59 7.21
CA ASP A 95 12.38 6.54 8.31
C ASP A 95 13.14 5.93 9.49
N ALA A 96 12.92 4.65 9.83
CA ALA A 96 13.71 3.97 10.84
C ALA A 96 15.20 3.91 10.46
N MET A 97 15.52 3.68 9.18
CA MET A 97 16.91 3.67 8.68
C MET A 97 17.57 5.06 8.73
N LYS A 98 16.79 6.14 8.79
CA LYS A 98 17.27 7.52 8.95
C LYS A 98 17.52 7.91 10.40
N THR A 99 17.42 6.97 11.34
CA THR A 99 17.73 7.20 12.75
C THR A 99 19.00 6.46 13.15
N GLN A 100 19.81 7.10 14.00
CA GLN A 100 21.01 6.51 14.59
C GLN A 100 20.90 6.54 16.11
N ASN A 101 21.21 5.40 16.75
CA ASN A 101 21.32 5.31 18.20
C ASN A 101 22.78 5.45 18.62
N MET A 102 23.04 6.34 19.58
CA MET A 102 24.35 6.55 20.17
C MET A 102 24.25 6.44 21.70
N THR A 103 25.21 5.73 22.31
CA THR A 103 25.36 5.67 23.76
C THR A 103 26.68 6.31 24.14
N ILE A 104 26.62 7.37 24.95
CA ILE A 104 27.78 8.10 25.44
C ILE A 104 28.05 7.64 26.86
N TYR A 105 29.24 7.11 27.11
CA TYR A 105 29.71 6.73 28.45
C TYR A 105 30.55 7.85 29.04
N TYR A 106 30.32 8.20 30.30
CA TYR A 106 31.05 9.26 30.98
C TYR A 106 31.33 8.89 32.44
N LYS A 107 32.44 9.43 32.95
CA LYS A 107 32.78 9.30 34.37
C LYS A 107 32.19 10.46 35.14
N ASN A 108 31.36 10.15 36.13
CA ASN A 108 30.81 11.16 37.02
C ASN A 108 31.85 11.56 38.08
N ASN A 109 32.52 12.70 37.85
CA ASN A 109 33.56 13.19 38.75
C ASN A 109 32.99 13.92 40.00
N LEU A 110 31.66 14.05 40.13
CA LEU A 110 31.02 14.76 41.25
C LEU A 110 30.94 13.93 42.56
N SER A 111 31.37 12.67 42.55
CA SER A 111 31.29 11.75 43.70
C SER A 111 32.45 11.89 44.73
N SER A 112 33.45 12.74 44.48
CA SER A 112 34.66 12.83 45.33
C SER A 112 34.84 14.13 46.11
N ALA A 113 33.79 14.95 46.22
CA ALA A 113 33.86 16.25 46.88
C ALA A 113 32.87 16.39 48.05
N PHE A 114 32.81 15.41 48.97
CA PHE A 114 32.28 15.56 50.34
C PHE A 114 32.94 14.55 51.29
#